data_AF-A0A7W1SMZ6-F1
#
_entry.id   AF-A0A7W1SMZ6-F1
#
_cell.length_a   1.000
_cell.length_b   1.000
_cell.length_c   1.000
_cell.angle_alpha   90.00
_cell.angle_beta   90.00
_cell.angle_gamma   90.00
#
_symmetry.space_group_name_H-M   'P 1'
#
loop_
_entity.id
_entity.type
_entity.pdbx_description
1 polymer ?
#
loop_
_entity_poly.entity_id
_entity_poly.type
_entity_poly.pdbx_seq_one_letter_code
_entity_poly.pdbx_strand_id
1 'polypeptide(L)'
;SYTVTTTGNPLSERTLGRFGITDPVYPSHEKPFAFNVMLPDEHVENLRKFDFVTGITPNIKPKGYPEYRKSLRIFPNHETFDWTEDNFGPLYIPKKGATIDLTWENFILYRRAIETYEGNEVRTEGNTIYINGEAADSYTFKLNYFFMMGDNRHNSADSRFWGFVPEDHVVGKAVFIWFSMGKNIRWNRLFSVIK
;
A
#
# COMPACT_ATOMS: atom_id res chain seq x y z
N SER A 1 -7.79 4.47 -7.74
CA SER A 1 -7.79 5.82 -8.33
C SER A 1 -8.07 5.71 -9.81
N TYR A 2 -8.64 6.78 -10.36
CA TYR A 2 -9.11 6.80 -11.74
C TYR A 2 -8.66 8.09 -12.42
N THR A 3 -8.38 8.00 -13.70
CA THR A 3 -8.31 9.14 -14.60
C THR A 3 -9.71 9.41 -15.14
N VAL A 4 -10.25 10.58 -14.81
CA VAL A 4 -11.57 11.07 -15.26
C VAL A 4 -11.36 12.14 -16.32
N THR A 5 -11.85 11.89 -17.53
CA THR A 5 -11.82 12.84 -18.65
C THR A 5 -13.15 13.57 -18.74
N THR A 6 -13.09 14.87 -19.02
CA THR A 6 -14.26 15.75 -19.10
C THR A 6 -14.36 16.43 -20.47
N THR A 7 -15.49 17.09 -20.74
CA THR A 7 -15.74 17.87 -21.97
C THR A 7 -14.96 19.19 -22.05
N GLY A 8 -14.13 19.53 -21.05
CA GLY A 8 -13.48 20.84 -20.92
C GLY A 8 -13.73 21.52 -19.58
N ASN A 9 -14.80 21.11 -18.88
CA ASN A 9 -15.17 21.66 -17.58
C ASN A 9 -14.31 21.06 -16.47
N PRO A 10 -13.83 21.86 -15.50
CA PRO A 10 -13.10 21.35 -14.37
C PRO A 10 -13.99 20.45 -13.50
N LEU A 11 -13.42 19.36 -13.00
CA LEU A 11 -14.09 18.49 -12.05
C LEU A 11 -14.10 19.15 -10.66
N SER A 12 -15.24 19.75 -10.29
CA SER A 12 -15.33 20.54 -9.06
C SER A 12 -15.29 19.67 -7.79
N GLU A 13 -14.61 20.17 -6.74
CA GLU A 13 -14.66 19.56 -5.39
C GLU A 13 -16.09 19.39 -4.88
N ARG A 14 -17.00 20.30 -5.25
CA ARG A 14 -18.41 20.25 -4.84
C ARG A 14 -19.13 19.04 -5.43
N THR A 15 -18.81 18.69 -6.68
CA THR A 15 -19.36 17.50 -7.33
C THR A 15 -18.83 16.24 -6.66
N LEU A 16 -17.52 16.19 -6.40
CA LEU A 16 -16.86 15.04 -5.77
C LEU A 16 -17.23 14.83 -4.30
N GLY A 17 -17.47 15.92 -3.57
CA GLY A 17 -17.94 15.86 -2.19
C GLY A 17 -19.31 15.19 -2.05
N ARG A 18 -20.14 15.14 -3.10
CA ARG A 18 -21.40 14.36 -3.11
C ARG A 18 -21.16 12.85 -3.07
N PHE A 19 -19.97 12.42 -3.45
CA PHE A 19 -19.50 11.03 -3.39
C PHE A 19 -18.61 10.77 -2.17
N GLY A 20 -18.59 11.68 -1.20
CA GLY A 20 -17.73 11.55 -0.02
C GLY A 20 -16.23 11.70 -0.31
N ILE A 21 -15.85 12.07 -1.53
CA ILE A 21 -14.45 12.25 -1.94
C ILE A 21 -13.99 13.61 -1.45
N THR A 22 -12.97 13.59 -0.59
CA THR A 22 -12.36 14.80 -0.02
C THR A 22 -10.92 14.99 -0.46
N ASP A 23 -10.33 14.01 -1.16
CA ASP A 23 -8.99 14.12 -1.69
C ASP A 23 -8.91 15.22 -2.76
N PRO A 24 -7.79 15.95 -2.82
CA PRO A 24 -7.54 16.92 -3.88
C PRO A 24 -7.52 16.24 -5.25
N VAL A 25 -8.05 16.96 -6.24
CA VAL A 25 -8.06 16.53 -7.64
C VAL A 25 -6.85 17.10 -8.34
N TYR A 26 -6.06 16.24 -8.96
CA TYR A 26 -4.87 16.66 -9.71
C TYR A 26 -5.13 16.54 -11.20
N PRO A 27 -4.82 17.57 -12.01
CA PRO A 27 -4.81 17.43 -13.47
C PRO A 27 -3.89 16.29 -13.89
N SER A 28 -4.30 15.50 -14.88
CA SER A 28 -3.43 14.53 -15.52
C SER A 28 -2.43 15.24 -16.41
N HIS A 29 -1.17 14.80 -16.36
CA HIS A 29 -0.13 15.28 -17.27
C HIS A 29 -0.22 14.67 -18.68
N GLU A 30 -1.03 13.63 -18.85
CA GLU A 30 -1.08 12.85 -20.10
C GLU A 30 -2.13 13.39 -21.09
N LYS A 31 -3.23 13.97 -20.59
CA LYS A 31 -4.36 14.39 -21.43
C LYS A 31 -4.97 15.71 -20.94
N PRO A 32 -5.32 16.64 -21.85
CA PRO A 32 -6.08 17.83 -21.47
C PRO A 32 -7.45 17.44 -20.90
N PHE A 33 -7.91 18.20 -19.91
CA PHE A 33 -9.22 18.00 -19.27
C PHE A 33 -9.42 16.62 -18.63
N ALA A 34 -8.32 15.95 -18.29
CA ALA A 34 -8.30 14.72 -17.52
C ALA A 34 -7.77 14.97 -16.11
N PHE A 35 -8.31 14.26 -15.14
CA PHE A 35 -8.04 14.46 -13.72
C PHE A 35 -7.82 13.13 -13.01
N ASN A 36 -6.80 13.04 -12.17
CA ASN A 36 -6.57 11.93 -11.27
C ASN A 36 -7.41 12.10 -10.00
N VAL A 37 -8.25 11.12 -9.73
CA VAL A 37 -9.23 11.14 -8.63
C VAL A 37 -9.12 9.87 -7.79
N MET A 38 -9.09 10.05 -6.47
CA MET A 38 -9.33 8.96 -5.52
C MET A 38 -10.84 8.71 -5.47
N LEU A 39 -11.29 7.75 -6.27
CA LEU A 39 -12.70 7.41 -6.44
C LEU A 39 -12.89 5.95 -6.04
N PRO A 40 -13.77 5.64 -5.07
CA PRO A 40 -14.22 4.28 -4.79
C PRO A 40 -14.96 3.69 -5.99
N ASP A 41 -14.76 2.40 -6.25
CA ASP A 41 -15.34 1.70 -7.40
C ASP A 41 -16.88 1.83 -7.46
N GLU A 42 -17.54 1.81 -6.30
CA GLU A 42 -19.00 1.96 -6.17
C GLU A 42 -19.53 3.33 -6.67
N HIS A 43 -18.68 4.34 -6.81
CA HIS A 43 -19.06 5.67 -7.26
C HIS A 43 -18.74 5.92 -8.74
N VAL A 44 -18.05 5.00 -9.41
CA VAL A 44 -17.67 5.13 -10.83
C VAL A 44 -18.89 5.31 -11.73
N GLU A 45 -19.89 4.45 -11.59
CA GLU A 45 -21.12 4.52 -12.42
C GLU A 45 -21.96 5.75 -12.13
N ASN A 46 -21.89 6.30 -10.92
CA ASN A 46 -22.58 7.56 -10.62
C ASN A 46 -21.87 8.76 -11.23
N LEU A 47 -20.53 8.75 -11.25
CA LEU A 47 -19.76 9.80 -11.90
C LEU A 47 -19.92 9.75 -13.43
N ARG A 48 -20.10 8.57 -14.01
CA ARG A 48 -20.34 8.39 -15.45
C ARG A 48 -21.66 9.02 -15.93
N LYS A 49 -22.63 9.26 -15.05
CA LYS A 49 -23.95 9.84 -15.38
C LYS A 49 -23.91 11.35 -15.65
N PHE A 50 -22.83 12.04 -15.35
CA PHE A 50 -22.74 13.47 -15.63
C PHE A 50 -22.41 13.71 -17.11
N ASP A 51 -23.20 14.53 -17.78
CA ASP A 51 -23.04 14.83 -19.22
C ASP A 51 -21.66 15.42 -19.59
N PHE A 52 -20.97 16.03 -18.63
CA PHE A 52 -19.64 16.58 -18.83
C PHE A 52 -18.50 15.56 -18.63
N VAL A 53 -18.78 14.33 -18.17
CA VAL A 53 -17.80 13.26 -18.01
C VAL A 53 -17.79 12.40 -19.27
N THR A 54 -16.67 12.38 -19.97
CA THR A 54 -16.52 11.68 -21.26
C THR A 54 -15.79 10.35 -21.14
N GLY A 55 -15.04 10.13 -20.05
CA GLY A 55 -14.34 8.87 -19.82
C GLY A 55 -13.89 8.72 -18.37
N ILE A 56 -13.86 7.48 -17.92
CA ILE A 56 -13.29 7.09 -16.62
C ILE A 56 -12.43 5.84 -16.87
N THR A 57 -11.15 5.91 -16.51
CA THR A 57 -10.19 4.83 -16.70
C THR A 57 -9.48 4.53 -15.39
N PRO A 58 -9.45 3.27 -14.93
CA PRO A 58 -8.74 2.92 -13.70
C PRO A 58 -7.23 3.12 -13.89
N ASN A 59 -6.58 3.70 -12.89
CA ASN A 59 -5.13 3.83 -12.88
C ASN A 59 -4.57 2.54 -12.25
N ILE A 60 -4.11 1.61 -13.08
CA ILE A 60 -3.54 0.33 -12.65
C ILE A 60 -2.10 0.25 -13.14
N LYS A 61 -1.16 0.02 -12.21
CA LYS A 61 0.24 -0.23 -12.51
C LYS A 61 0.45 -1.73 -12.74
N PRO A 62 0.70 -2.20 -13.98
CA PRO A 62 0.94 -3.61 -14.25
C PRO A 62 2.26 -4.06 -13.60
N LYS A 63 2.42 -5.38 -13.42
CA LYS A 63 3.71 -5.95 -13.02
C LYS A 63 4.82 -5.48 -13.95
N GLY A 64 5.98 -5.19 -13.38
CA GLY A 64 7.14 -4.69 -14.10
C GLY A 64 7.04 -3.21 -14.51
N TYR A 65 6.15 -2.42 -13.90
CA TYR A 65 5.99 -1.00 -14.21
C TYR A 65 7.36 -0.27 -14.18
N PRO A 66 7.81 0.35 -15.29
CA PRO A 66 9.20 0.79 -15.43
C PRO A 66 9.69 1.75 -14.35
N GLU A 67 8.84 2.69 -13.92
CA GLU A 67 9.19 3.65 -12.86
C GLU A 67 9.47 2.94 -11.53
N TYR A 68 8.71 1.89 -11.21
CA TYR A 68 8.86 1.16 -9.95
C TYR A 68 10.04 0.19 -10.01
N ARG A 69 10.29 -0.41 -11.18
CA ARG A 69 11.53 -1.17 -11.41
C ARG A 69 12.78 -0.31 -11.26
N LYS A 70 12.73 0.96 -11.69
CA LYS A 70 13.85 1.89 -11.57
C LYS A 70 14.05 2.42 -10.15
N SER A 71 12.96 2.75 -9.44
CA SER A 71 13.02 3.35 -8.11
C SER A 71 13.13 2.35 -6.97
N LEU A 72 12.81 1.08 -7.21
CA LEU A 72 12.74 0.02 -6.19
C LEU A 72 11.89 0.41 -4.97
N ARG A 73 10.82 1.19 -5.17
CA ARG A 73 10.00 1.73 -4.07
C ARG A 73 9.04 0.72 -3.45
N ILE A 74 8.75 -0.38 -4.12
CA ILE A 74 7.83 -1.42 -3.65
C ILE A 74 8.64 -2.42 -2.84
N PHE A 75 8.14 -2.79 -1.66
CA PHE A 75 8.73 -3.85 -0.84
C PHE A 75 8.87 -5.14 -1.68
N PRO A 76 10.01 -5.85 -1.61
CA PRO A 76 11.14 -5.72 -0.67
C PRO A 76 12.28 -4.79 -1.13
N ASN A 77 11.98 -3.84 -2.03
CA ASN A 77 12.95 -2.87 -2.55
C ASN A 77 14.12 -3.53 -3.30
N HIS A 78 13.83 -4.61 -4.03
CA HIS A 78 14.81 -5.40 -4.76
C HIS A 78 14.33 -5.74 -6.18
N GLU A 79 15.26 -5.74 -7.15
CA GLU A 79 14.97 -5.87 -8.59
C GLU A 79 14.39 -7.23 -9.01
N THR A 80 14.59 -8.26 -8.18
CA THR A 80 14.02 -9.60 -8.34
C THR A 80 12.49 -9.56 -8.41
N PHE A 81 11.86 -8.59 -7.76
CA PHE A 81 10.41 -8.47 -7.68
C PHE A 81 9.90 -7.40 -8.64
N ASP A 82 8.91 -7.78 -9.46
CA ASP A 82 8.25 -6.91 -10.43
C ASP A 82 6.93 -6.33 -9.90
N TRP A 83 6.75 -6.37 -8.57
CA TRP A 83 5.51 -5.99 -7.91
C TRP A 83 5.21 -4.50 -8.04
N THR A 84 3.91 -4.18 -7.98
CA THR A 84 3.42 -2.81 -7.89
C THR A 84 2.43 -2.67 -6.74
N GLU A 85 2.02 -1.43 -6.45
CA GLU A 85 0.98 -1.16 -5.47
C GLU A 85 -0.39 -1.78 -5.83
N ASP A 86 -0.61 -2.06 -7.12
CA ASP A 86 -1.83 -2.67 -7.68
C ASP A 86 -1.69 -4.17 -7.94
N ASN A 87 -0.46 -4.64 -8.15
CA ASN A 87 -0.14 -6.03 -8.47
C ASN A 87 0.97 -6.52 -7.54
N PHE A 88 0.61 -6.68 -6.27
CA PHE A 88 1.53 -7.03 -5.19
C PHE A 88 1.48 -8.54 -4.88
N GLY A 89 2.66 -9.14 -4.66
CA GLY A 89 2.76 -10.53 -4.24
C GLY A 89 2.79 -11.57 -5.37
N PRO A 90 2.68 -12.86 -5.01
CA PRO A 90 2.24 -13.40 -3.72
C PRO A 90 3.24 -13.16 -2.56
N LEU A 91 2.72 -13.04 -1.34
CA LEU A 91 3.52 -12.86 -0.12
C LEU A 91 2.94 -13.72 1.01
N TYR A 92 3.77 -14.58 1.60
CA TYR A 92 3.40 -15.28 2.83
C TYR A 92 3.68 -14.37 4.03
N ILE A 93 2.72 -14.25 4.93
CA ILE A 93 2.84 -13.45 6.16
C ILE A 93 3.21 -14.41 7.29
N PRO A 94 4.43 -14.33 7.85
CA PRO A 94 4.86 -15.29 8.86
C PRO A 94 4.10 -15.11 10.17
N LYS A 95 3.81 -16.25 10.81
CA LYS A 95 3.36 -16.30 12.21
C LYS A 95 4.48 -16.86 13.08
N LYS A 96 4.45 -16.53 14.37
CA LYS A 96 5.39 -17.05 15.35
C LYS A 96 5.40 -18.59 15.34
N GLY A 97 6.59 -19.17 15.32
CA GLY A 97 6.84 -20.61 15.27
C GLY A 97 6.62 -21.24 13.89
N ALA A 98 6.26 -20.48 12.85
CA ALA A 98 6.29 -20.99 11.49
C ALA A 98 7.73 -21.12 11.00
N THR A 99 8.00 -22.19 10.26
CA THR A 99 9.30 -22.44 9.62
C THR A 99 9.14 -22.37 8.11
N ILE A 100 10.12 -21.75 7.45
CA ILE A 100 10.24 -21.75 5.99
C ILE A 100 11.61 -22.32 5.61
N ASP A 101 11.67 -23.01 4.48
CA ASP A 101 12.92 -23.28 3.81
C ASP A 101 13.44 -21.98 3.19
N LEU A 102 14.72 -21.66 3.36
CA LEU A 102 15.33 -20.45 2.84
C LEU A 102 15.81 -20.68 1.41
N THR A 103 15.27 -19.87 0.50
CA THR A 103 15.84 -19.65 -0.85
C THR A 103 16.36 -18.22 -0.92
N TRP A 104 17.22 -17.93 -1.90
CA TRP A 104 17.69 -16.56 -2.09
C TRP A 104 16.53 -15.57 -2.29
N GLU A 105 15.53 -15.94 -3.09
CA GLU A 105 14.37 -15.11 -3.40
C GLU A 105 13.54 -14.82 -2.16
N ASN A 106 13.19 -15.84 -1.37
CA ASN A 106 12.37 -15.63 -0.20
C ASN A 106 13.15 -14.97 0.95
N PHE A 107 14.46 -15.20 1.02
CA PHE A 107 15.33 -14.54 1.97
C PHE A 107 15.33 -13.02 1.76
N ILE A 108 15.32 -12.53 0.51
CA ILE A 108 15.15 -11.09 0.24
C ILE A 108 13.88 -10.54 0.89
N LEU A 109 12.77 -11.29 0.85
CA LEU A 109 11.50 -10.87 1.48
C LEU A 109 11.61 -10.84 3.01
N TYR A 110 12.27 -11.82 3.62
CA TYR A 110 12.26 -12.01 5.07
C TYR A 110 13.50 -11.48 5.77
N ARG A 111 14.52 -11.02 5.05
CA ARG A 111 15.79 -10.57 5.63
C ARG A 111 15.59 -9.54 6.73
N ARG A 112 14.74 -8.53 6.52
CA ARG A 112 14.47 -7.50 7.53
C ARG A 112 13.80 -8.08 8.79
N ALA A 113 12.94 -9.08 8.63
CA ALA A 113 12.32 -9.78 9.76
C ALA A 113 13.38 -10.56 10.56
N ILE A 114 14.21 -11.33 9.86
CA ILE A 114 15.26 -12.16 10.46
C ILE A 114 16.34 -11.28 11.14
N GLU A 115 16.88 -10.31 10.43
CA GLU A 115 18.02 -9.49 10.85
C GLU A 115 17.59 -8.38 11.82
N THR A 116 16.68 -7.51 11.38
CA THR A 116 16.35 -6.28 12.11
C THR A 116 15.34 -6.51 13.22
N TYR A 117 14.23 -7.21 12.92
CA TYR A 117 13.14 -7.34 13.89
C TYR A 117 13.41 -8.43 14.93
N GLU A 118 14.04 -9.54 14.53
CA GLU A 118 14.36 -10.66 15.42
C GLU A 118 15.82 -10.67 15.91
N GLY A 119 16.61 -9.67 15.50
CA GLY A 119 17.92 -9.35 16.07
C GLY A 119 19.01 -10.39 15.78
N ASN A 120 18.93 -11.11 14.65
CA ASN A 120 19.97 -12.06 14.26
C ASN A 120 21.07 -11.38 13.44
N GLU A 121 22.30 -11.85 13.56
CA GLU A 121 23.38 -11.49 12.63
C GLU A 121 23.16 -12.24 11.31
N VAL A 122 23.16 -11.52 10.19
CA VAL A 122 22.90 -12.11 8.87
C VAL A 122 24.02 -11.76 7.90
N ARG A 123 24.58 -12.79 7.26
CA ARG A 123 25.67 -12.68 6.29
C ARG A 123 25.40 -13.55 5.08
N THR A 124 25.84 -13.13 3.90
CA THR A 124 25.63 -13.88 2.65
C THR A 124 26.96 -14.06 1.92
N GLU A 125 27.26 -15.28 1.47
CA GLU A 125 28.39 -15.56 0.56
C GLU A 125 27.87 -16.27 -0.68
N GLY A 126 27.80 -15.54 -1.80
CA GLY A 126 27.06 -16.01 -2.96
C GLY A 126 25.59 -16.24 -2.59
N ASN A 127 25.09 -17.45 -2.82
CA ASN A 127 23.72 -17.84 -2.48
C ASN A 127 23.60 -18.51 -1.10
N THR A 128 24.71 -18.66 -0.38
CA THR A 128 24.70 -19.26 0.96
C THR A 128 24.34 -18.18 1.99
N ILE A 129 23.29 -18.45 2.76
CA ILE A 129 22.81 -17.57 3.83
C ILE A 129 23.37 -18.08 5.15
N TYR A 130 23.97 -17.19 5.94
CA TYR A 130 24.44 -17.46 7.29
C TYR A 130 23.63 -16.64 8.29
N ILE A 131 23.16 -17.29 9.35
CA ILE A 131 22.41 -16.67 10.45
C ILE A 131 23.15 -16.99 11.75
N ASN A 132 23.59 -15.96 12.47
CA ASN A 132 24.39 -16.08 13.70
C ASN A 132 25.65 -16.95 13.52
N GLY A 133 26.32 -16.82 12.37
CA GLY A 133 27.57 -17.52 12.06
C GLY A 133 27.41 -18.92 11.45
N GLU A 134 26.20 -19.49 11.43
CA GLU A 134 25.93 -20.83 10.90
C GLU A 134 25.22 -20.76 9.55
N ALA A 135 25.56 -21.67 8.63
CA ALA A 135 24.85 -21.78 7.36
C ALA A 135 23.41 -22.24 7.62
N ALA A 136 22.43 -21.53 7.04
CA ALA A 136 21.02 -21.75 7.27
C ALA A 136 20.30 -22.09 5.95
N ASP A 137 19.60 -23.23 5.95
CA ASP A 137 18.71 -23.68 4.88
C ASP A 137 17.22 -23.45 5.20
N SER A 138 16.94 -23.02 6.43
CA SER A 138 15.59 -22.81 6.95
C SER A 138 15.61 -21.75 8.05
N TYR A 139 14.45 -21.15 8.33
CA TYR A 139 14.29 -20.20 9.43
C TYR A 139 12.96 -20.36 10.12
N THR A 140 12.96 -20.30 11.45
CA THR A 140 11.74 -20.32 12.28
C THR A 140 11.51 -18.94 12.89
N PHE A 141 10.38 -18.32 12.54
CA PHE A 141 10.03 -16.97 12.98
C PHE A 141 9.73 -16.92 14.47
N LYS A 142 10.34 -15.96 15.18
CA LYS A 142 10.16 -15.75 16.63
C LYS A 142 9.01 -14.82 16.96
N LEU A 143 8.51 -14.07 15.98
CA LEU A 143 7.43 -13.10 16.12
C LEU A 143 6.26 -13.39 15.17
N ASN A 144 5.07 -12.89 15.50
CA ASN A 144 3.99 -12.73 14.53
C ASN A 144 4.23 -11.48 13.69
N TYR A 145 3.85 -11.54 12.41
CA TYR A 145 3.94 -10.42 11.48
C TYR A 145 2.59 -10.05 10.92
N PHE A 146 2.47 -8.77 10.58
CA PHE A 146 1.27 -8.18 10.01
C PHE A 146 1.60 -7.49 8.71
N PHE A 147 0.66 -7.60 7.77
CA PHE A 147 0.62 -6.78 6.57
C PHE A 147 -0.50 -5.77 6.76
N MET A 148 -0.14 -4.48 6.79
CA MET A 148 -1.08 -3.40 6.97
C MET A 148 -1.30 -2.69 5.65
N MET A 149 -2.55 -2.32 5.37
CA MET A 149 -2.93 -1.66 4.14
C MET A 149 -3.88 -0.53 4.46
N GLY A 150 -3.59 0.67 3.95
CA GLY A 150 -4.45 1.84 4.19
C GLY A 150 -5.70 1.79 3.32
N ASP A 151 -6.78 2.40 3.82
CA ASP A 151 -8.06 2.45 3.10
C ASP A 151 -7.97 3.30 1.83
N ASN A 152 -7.22 4.41 1.87
CA ASN A 152 -6.93 5.22 0.69
C ASN A 152 -5.74 4.62 -0.08
N ARG A 153 -5.97 3.49 -0.75
CA ARG A 153 -4.94 2.61 -1.31
C ARG A 153 -3.88 3.30 -2.16
N HIS A 154 -4.24 4.15 -3.12
CA HIS A 154 -3.25 4.84 -3.96
C HIS A 154 -2.59 6.05 -3.27
N ASN A 155 -3.07 6.42 -2.08
CA ASN A 155 -2.52 7.53 -1.28
C ASN A 155 -1.98 7.06 0.08
N SER A 156 -1.61 5.78 0.17
CA SER A 156 -1.20 5.15 1.42
C SER A 156 0.20 4.58 1.28
N ALA A 157 1.15 5.12 2.03
CA ALA A 157 2.42 4.47 2.27
C ALA A 157 2.20 3.38 3.33
N ASP A 158 1.87 2.17 2.89
CA ASP A 158 1.59 1.01 3.74
C ASP A 158 2.55 -0.17 3.47
N SER A 159 2.23 -1.37 3.96
CA SER A 159 3.14 -2.53 3.88
C SER A 159 3.57 -2.92 2.46
N ARG A 160 2.84 -2.46 1.43
CA ARG A 160 3.30 -2.60 0.02
C ARG A 160 4.61 -1.87 -0.26
N PHE A 161 4.93 -0.83 0.52
CA PHE A 161 6.13 -0.01 0.35
C PHE A 161 7.19 -0.29 1.40
N TRP A 162 6.78 -0.46 2.66
CA TRP A 162 7.73 -0.59 3.78
C TRP A 162 7.79 -1.98 4.44
N GLY A 163 6.97 -2.93 4.01
CA GLY A 163 7.03 -4.34 4.43
C GLY A 163 6.21 -4.67 5.67
N PHE A 164 6.62 -5.72 6.39
CA PHE A 164 5.90 -6.24 7.54
C PHE A 164 6.00 -5.35 8.79
N VAL A 165 4.96 -5.41 9.63
CA VAL A 165 4.98 -4.95 11.02
C VAL A 165 5.11 -6.16 11.94
N PRO A 166 6.16 -6.28 12.76
CA PRO A 166 6.24 -7.31 13.80
C PRO A 166 5.28 -7.01 14.96
N GLU A 167 4.85 -8.05 15.69
CA GLU A 167 3.85 -7.93 16.76
C GLU A 167 4.24 -7.01 17.92
N ASP A 168 5.52 -6.86 18.20
CA ASP A 168 6.05 -5.97 19.24
C ASP A 168 5.98 -4.48 18.86
N HIS A 169 5.70 -4.17 17.59
CA HIS A 169 5.45 -2.80 17.12
C HIS A 169 3.94 -2.44 17.14
N VAL A 170 3.08 -3.37 17.55
CA VAL A 170 1.63 -3.15 17.67
C VAL A 170 1.27 -2.82 19.11
N VAL A 171 1.05 -1.54 19.40
CA VAL A 171 0.79 -1.05 20.77
C VAL A 171 -0.67 -1.29 21.22
N GLY A 172 -1.63 -1.38 20.29
CA GLY A 172 -3.03 -1.63 20.66
C GLY A 172 -4.03 -1.41 19.53
N LYS A 173 -5.32 -1.49 19.89
CA LYS A 173 -6.46 -1.29 18.98
C LYS A 173 -6.96 0.16 19.04
N ALA A 174 -7.22 0.77 17.89
CA ALA A 174 -7.92 2.05 17.84
C ALA A 174 -9.35 1.88 18.35
N VAL A 175 -9.72 2.60 19.41
CA VAL A 175 -11.00 2.43 20.12
C VAL A 175 -11.94 3.63 20.00
N PHE A 176 -11.43 4.84 19.77
CA PHE A 176 -12.26 6.03 19.60
C PHE A 176 -11.61 7.05 18.68
N ILE A 177 -12.44 7.89 18.06
CA ILE A 177 -12.00 9.01 17.23
C ILE A 177 -11.84 10.23 18.14
N TRP A 178 -10.60 10.53 18.54
CA TRP A 178 -10.29 11.74 19.33
C TRP A 178 -10.58 13.03 18.55
N PHE A 179 -10.24 13.04 17.26
CA PHE A 179 -10.36 14.22 16.41
C PHE A 179 -10.73 13.85 14.98
N SER A 180 -11.59 14.67 14.36
CA SER A 180 -11.96 14.52 12.95
C SER A 180 -12.25 15.88 12.32
N MET A 181 -11.67 16.13 11.14
CA MET A 181 -11.82 17.39 10.43
C MET A 181 -11.92 17.14 8.92
N GLY A 182 -12.72 17.96 8.23
CA GLY A 182 -12.70 18.13 6.76
C GLY A 182 -12.33 19.57 6.44
N LYS A 183 -13.20 20.30 5.72
CA LYS A 183 -13.10 21.78 5.67
C LYS A 183 -13.34 22.44 7.03
N ASN A 184 -14.11 21.80 7.90
CA ASN A 184 -14.38 22.19 9.29
C ASN A 184 -14.30 20.97 10.22
N ILE A 185 -14.25 21.19 11.53
CA ILE A 185 -14.31 20.12 12.55
C ILE A 185 -15.61 19.32 12.39
N ARG A 186 -15.51 17.99 12.33
CA ARG A 186 -16.65 17.07 12.23
C ARG A 186 -17.12 16.70 13.64
N TRP A 187 -17.83 17.61 14.29
CA TRP A 187 -18.24 17.49 15.70
C TRP A 187 -18.97 16.18 16.03
N ASN A 188 -19.77 15.65 15.09
CA ASN A 188 -20.49 14.39 15.23
C ASN A 188 -19.58 13.14 15.30
N ARG A 189 -18.29 13.28 14.98
CA ARG A 189 -17.29 12.21 15.05
C ARG A 189 -16.30 12.38 16.21
N LEU A 190 -16.38 13.47 16.96
CA LEU A 190 -15.54 13.65 18.13
C LEU A 190 -15.97 12.68 19.24
N PHE A 191 -15.01 11.99 19.81
CA PHE A 191 -15.19 10.98 20.87
C PHE A 191 -16.15 9.84 20.50
N SER A 192 -16.43 9.64 19.22
CA SER A 192 -17.22 8.49 18.78
C SER A 192 -16.37 7.22 18.84
N VAL A 193 -16.93 6.15 19.39
CA VAL A 193 -16.31 4.82 19.40
C VAL A 193 -16.18 4.30 17.97
N ILE A 194 -15.04 3.68 17.66
CA ILE A 194 -14.84 2.96 16.40
C ILE A 194 -15.59 1.63 16.55
N LYS A 195 -16.65 1.44 15.76
CA LYS A 195 -17.43 0.20 15.72
C LYS A 195 -16.64 -0.92 15.05
#